data_AF-A0A0R4IGD4-F1
#
_entry.id   AF-A0A0R4IGD4-F1
#
_cell.length_a   1.000
_cell.length_b   1.000
_cell.length_c   1.000
_cell.angle_alpha   90.00
_cell.angle_beta   90.00
_cell.angle_gamma   90.00
#
_symmetry.space_group_name_H-M   'P 1'
#
loop_
_entity.id
_entity.type
_entity.pdbx_description
1 polymer ?
#
loop_
_entity_poly.entity_id
_entity_poly.type
_entity_poly.pdbx_seq_one_letter_code
_entity_poly.pdbx_strand_id
1 'polypeptide(L)'
;MASVWTDIRAVLPSTVSEFPLDFSEKIELSVLKCLELSRDQLYSEADCPVSAERAQIIIDYSWEKLNIGTWRDVDKEWRRVYSYGCLFKVLSLCHGNPPQNIIQEAIRTCDMSLLMGAAIMDNILQRLVGILRNKIKTTSPNKAEWSEEPCSKKRKHDCKSEPVLNPTKEVPRIHCPSLERFRSDFLDSKKPVIIEGITDHWPAFTQHPWSIDYLRTVAGCRTVPIEVGSKYTDEEWSQKLITVNDFIDRYITGTEEDGVGYLAQHQLFDQVPELKEDIRIPDYCCLGEGDEDDITINAWFGPGGTVSPLHQDPQQNFLAQVVGRKYIRLYSPEETKSLYPHESQLLHNTSQVEVENPDLVKFPDFSRASYEECVLCPGDVLFIPLQHWHYVRSLELSFSVSFWWS
;
A
#
# COMPACT_ATOMS: atom_id res chain seq x y z
N MET A 1 -15.23 -24.10 20.64
CA MET A 1 -14.42 -23.00 20.07
C MET A 1 -14.75 -21.73 20.83
N ALA A 2 -13.76 -20.94 21.24
CA ALA A 2 -14.01 -19.62 21.83
C ALA A 2 -14.76 -18.75 20.81
N SER A 3 -15.75 -17.97 21.26
CA SER A 3 -16.49 -17.06 20.38
C SER A 3 -15.56 -15.97 19.89
N VAL A 4 -15.85 -15.40 18.71
CA VAL A 4 -15.16 -14.22 18.18
C VAL A 4 -15.14 -13.11 19.24
N TRP A 5 -16.27 -12.95 19.95
CA TRP A 5 -16.41 -11.98 21.03
C TRP A 5 -15.43 -12.20 22.19
N THR A 6 -15.20 -13.45 22.63
CA THR A 6 -14.26 -13.74 23.72
C THR A 6 -12.84 -13.30 23.36
N ASP A 7 -12.40 -13.60 22.14
CA ASP A 7 -11.06 -13.24 21.66
C ASP A 7 -10.91 -11.71 21.54
N ILE A 8 -11.95 -11.01 21.08
CA ILE A 8 -12.01 -9.55 21.02
C ILE A 8 -11.99 -8.92 22.42
N ARG A 9 -12.76 -9.44 23.37
CA ARG A 9 -12.78 -8.93 24.75
C ARG A 9 -11.42 -9.06 25.43
N ALA A 10 -10.67 -10.11 25.12
CA ALA A 10 -9.35 -10.35 25.70
C ALA A 10 -8.28 -9.31 25.30
N VAL A 11 -8.49 -8.55 24.22
CA VAL A 11 -7.54 -7.52 23.75
C VAL A 11 -7.95 -6.09 24.08
N LEU A 12 -9.15 -5.90 24.60
CA LEU A 12 -9.64 -4.59 25.07
C LEU A 12 -9.12 -4.28 26.48
N PRO A 13 -9.10 -3.00 26.88
CA PRO A 13 -8.87 -2.62 28.28
C PRO A 13 -9.82 -3.35 29.22
N SER A 14 -9.36 -3.72 30.42
CA SER A 14 -10.17 -4.51 31.37
C SER A 14 -11.17 -3.64 32.12
N THR A 15 -10.86 -2.34 32.26
CA THR A 15 -11.66 -1.38 33.01
C THR A 15 -11.93 -0.11 32.22
N VAL A 16 -12.96 0.64 32.64
CA VAL A 16 -13.30 1.95 32.07
C VAL A 16 -12.12 2.94 32.19
N SER A 17 -11.39 2.89 33.30
CA SER A 17 -10.22 3.76 33.56
C SER A 17 -9.04 3.48 32.63
N GLU A 18 -8.91 2.27 32.13
CA GLU A 18 -7.85 1.88 31.17
C GLU A 18 -8.24 2.17 29.71
N PHE A 19 -9.47 2.61 29.45
CA PHE A 19 -9.94 2.95 28.11
C PHE A 19 -9.86 4.47 27.91
N PRO A 20 -8.76 4.98 27.30
CA PRO A 20 -8.53 6.41 27.20
C PRO A 20 -9.54 7.05 26.26
N LEU A 21 -10.10 8.19 26.67
CA LEU A 21 -10.89 9.10 25.82
C LEU A 21 -10.42 10.55 26.04
N ASP A 22 -9.09 10.73 26.06
CA ASP A 22 -8.48 12.04 26.29
C ASP A 22 -8.48 12.84 24.98
N PHE A 23 -9.31 13.88 24.92
CA PHE A 23 -9.47 14.80 23.81
C PHE A 23 -9.44 16.25 24.31
N SER A 24 -8.92 17.15 23.50
CA SER A 24 -8.96 18.59 23.79
C SER A 24 -10.34 19.20 23.51
N GLU A 25 -10.49 20.50 23.83
CA GLU A 25 -11.69 21.30 23.54
C GLU A 25 -12.01 21.43 22.04
N LYS A 26 -11.12 20.96 21.16
CA LYS A 26 -11.35 20.91 19.71
C LYS A 26 -12.46 19.93 19.32
N ILE A 27 -12.70 18.90 20.13
CA ILE A 27 -13.77 17.93 19.88
C ILE A 27 -15.04 18.37 20.61
N GLU A 28 -16.15 18.39 19.87
CA GLU A 28 -17.43 18.85 20.38
C GLU A 28 -17.94 17.97 21.54
N LEU A 29 -18.48 18.62 22.57
CA LEU A 29 -18.96 17.95 23.80
C LEU A 29 -20.01 16.87 23.51
N SER A 30 -20.86 17.05 22.49
CA SER A 30 -21.86 16.06 22.07
C SER A 30 -21.20 14.77 21.57
N VAL A 31 -20.11 14.88 20.80
CA VAL A 31 -19.35 13.73 20.27
C VAL A 31 -18.61 13.02 21.39
N LEU A 32 -17.97 13.78 22.29
CA LEU A 32 -17.35 13.23 23.49
C LEU A 32 -18.37 12.45 24.32
N LYS A 33 -19.59 12.97 24.45
CA LYS A 33 -20.64 12.25 25.17
C LYS A 33 -21.06 10.96 24.49
N CYS A 34 -21.14 10.92 23.17
CA CYS A 34 -21.40 9.70 22.42
C CYS A 34 -20.29 8.65 22.60
N LEU A 35 -19.03 9.06 22.62
CA LEU A 35 -17.88 8.19 22.88
C LEU A 35 -17.94 7.60 24.30
N GLU A 36 -18.16 8.44 25.32
CA GLU A 36 -18.33 8.02 26.72
C GLU A 36 -19.46 7.02 26.86
N LEU A 37 -20.65 7.32 26.33
CA LEU A 37 -21.80 6.42 26.41
C LEU A 37 -21.53 5.07 25.73
N SER A 38 -20.78 5.06 24.63
CA SER A 38 -20.38 3.81 23.94
C SER A 38 -19.42 2.98 24.78
N ARG A 39 -18.42 3.62 25.39
CA ARG A 39 -17.48 2.98 26.32
C ARG A 39 -18.21 2.46 27.56
N ASP A 40 -19.04 3.27 28.20
CA ASP A 40 -19.70 2.90 29.45
C ASP A 40 -20.67 1.72 29.22
N GLN A 41 -21.33 1.66 28.05
CA GLN A 41 -22.14 0.52 27.64
C GLN A 41 -21.30 -0.77 27.49
N LEU A 42 -20.09 -0.68 26.94
CA LEU A 42 -19.17 -1.81 26.77
C LEU A 42 -18.73 -2.44 28.11
N TYR A 43 -18.76 -1.67 29.20
CA TYR A 43 -18.38 -2.12 30.55
C TYR A 43 -19.55 -2.18 31.53
N SER A 44 -20.79 -2.04 31.04
CA SER A 44 -21.97 -2.15 31.89
C SER A 44 -22.19 -3.59 32.36
N GLU A 45 -22.81 -3.79 33.52
CA GLU A 45 -23.13 -5.13 34.04
C GLU A 45 -24.14 -5.89 33.16
N ALA A 46 -24.88 -5.17 32.32
CA ALA A 46 -25.70 -5.76 31.28
C ALA A 46 -24.78 -6.20 30.13
N ASP A 47 -24.80 -7.50 29.77
CA ASP A 47 -24.14 -8.05 28.58
C ASP A 47 -24.86 -7.58 27.30
N CYS A 48 -24.87 -6.26 27.09
CA CYS A 48 -25.54 -5.58 25.99
C CYS A 48 -24.49 -5.13 24.98
N PRO A 49 -24.67 -5.42 23.68
CA PRO A 49 -23.76 -4.94 22.65
C PRO A 49 -23.70 -3.42 22.64
N VAL A 50 -22.55 -2.87 22.27
CA VAL A 50 -22.41 -1.43 21.97
C VAL A 50 -23.43 -1.05 20.89
N SER A 51 -24.12 0.08 21.04
CA SER A 51 -25.12 0.54 20.07
C SER A 51 -24.50 0.78 18.69
N ALA A 52 -24.94 0.00 17.69
CA ALA A 52 -24.51 0.15 16.29
C ALA A 52 -24.84 1.54 15.74
N GLU A 53 -26.03 2.06 16.06
CA GLU A 53 -26.47 3.38 15.64
C GLU A 53 -25.57 4.49 16.20
N ARG A 54 -25.22 4.41 17.50
CA ARG A 54 -24.32 5.40 18.12
C ARG A 54 -22.93 5.35 17.51
N ALA A 55 -22.41 4.15 17.27
CA ALA A 55 -21.13 3.98 16.60
C ALA A 55 -21.15 4.58 15.19
N GLN A 56 -22.24 4.37 14.43
CA GLN A 56 -22.40 4.93 13.09
C GLN A 56 -22.49 6.46 13.12
N ILE A 57 -23.20 7.07 14.08
CA ILE A 57 -23.24 8.53 14.25
C ILE A 57 -21.84 9.11 14.48
N ILE A 58 -21.03 8.47 15.33
CA ILE A 58 -19.64 8.91 15.58
C ILE A 58 -18.81 8.83 14.29
N ILE A 59 -18.94 7.74 13.53
CA ILE A 59 -18.24 7.53 12.26
C ILE A 59 -18.64 8.59 11.24
N ASP A 60 -19.94 8.80 11.01
CA ASP A 60 -20.45 9.73 10.00
C ASP A 60 -20.03 11.17 10.31
N TYR A 61 -20.17 11.58 11.57
CA TYR A 61 -19.80 12.92 11.98
C TYR A 61 -18.30 13.18 11.87
N SER A 62 -17.48 12.24 12.34
CA SER A 62 -16.02 12.38 12.22
C SER A 62 -15.57 12.29 10.76
N TRP A 63 -16.19 11.45 9.93
CA TRP A 63 -15.94 11.39 8.49
C TRP A 63 -16.12 12.75 7.81
N GLU A 64 -17.22 13.45 8.11
CA GLU A 64 -17.42 14.80 7.59
C GLU A 64 -16.26 15.72 7.99
N LYS A 65 -15.82 15.69 9.25
CA LYS A 65 -14.68 16.50 9.73
C LYS A 65 -13.36 16.17 9.03
N LEU A 66 -13.12 14.90 8.70
CA LEU A 66 -11.93 14.48 7.94
C LEU A 66 -11.93 15.01 6.50
N ASN A 67 -13.10 15.36 5.95
CA ASN A 67 -13.29 15.73 4.53
C ASN A 67 -13.60 17.23 4.31
N ILE A 68 -13.41 18.11 5.32
CA ILE A 68 -13.67 19.56 5.19
C ILE A 68 -12.60 20.30 4.37
N GLY A 69 -11.37 19.78 4.30
CA GLY A 69 -10.24 20.49 3.72
C GLY A 69 -9.15 19.57 3.18
N THR A 70 -7.93 20.08 3.07
CA THR A 70 -6.82 19.26 2.57
C THR A 70 -6.37 18.26 3.64
N TRP A 71 -6.02 17.04 3.24
CA TRP A 71 -5.69 15.95 4.16
C TRP A 71 -4.56 16.31 5.16
N ARG A 72 -3.59 17.11 4.73
CA ARG A 72 -2.47 17.58 5.58
C ARG A 72 -2.92 18.44 6.77
N ASP A 73 -4.10 19.07 6.67
CA ASP A 73 -4.64 19.95 7.70
C ASP A 73 -5.63 19.23 8.63
N VAL A 74 -5.88 17.93 8.39
CA VAL A 74 -6.82 17.13 9.17
C VAL A 74 -6.27 16.89 10.58
N ASP A 75 -7.03 17.35 11.58
CA ASP A 75 -6.63 17.24 12.98
C ASP A 75 -6.57 15.78 13.44
N LYS A 76 -5.47 15.43 14.12
CA LYS A 76 -5.21 14.08 14.64
C LYS A 76 -6.26 13.62 15.65
N GLU A 77 -6.88 14.53 16.41
CA GLU A 77 -7.95 14.18 17.34
C GLU A 77 -9.21 13.73 16.61
N TRP A 78 -9.59 14.35 15.50
CA TRP A 78 -10.71 13.88 14.67
C TRP A 78 -10.45 12.51 14.06
N ARG A 79 -9.20 12.23 13.67
CA ARG A 79 -8.78 10.89 13.22
C ARG A 79 -8.88 9.85 14.35
N ARG A 80 -8.55 10.22 15.59
CA ARG A 80 -8.76 9.35 16.77
C ARG A 80 -10.25 9.12 17.02
N VAL A 81 -11.11 10.15 16.95
CA VAL A 81 -12.58 10.01 17.09
C VAL A 81 -13.13 9.01 16.06
N TYR A 82 -12.74 9.14 14.79
CA TYR A 82 -13.13 8.20 13.73
C TYR A 82 -12.73 6.76 14.10
N SER A 83 -11.52 6.59 14.65
CA SER A 83 -11.01 5.27 15.04
C SER A 83 -11.79 4.64 16.18
N TYR A 84 -12.20 5.43 17.18
CA TYR A 84 -13.08 4.93 18.23
C TYR A 84 -14.48 4.60 17.71
N GLY A 85 -15.03 5.42 16.79
CA GLY A 85 -16.29 5.11 16.12
C GLY A 85 -16.25 3.75 15.41
N CYS A 86 -15.20 3.52 14.61
CA CYS A 86 -14.95 2.25 13.95
C CYS A 86 -14.79 1.09 14.94
N LEU A 87 -14.03 1.29 16.03
CA LEU A 87 -13.89 0.29 17.09
C LEU A 87 -15.26 -0.08 17.67
N PHE A 88 -16.06 0.90 18.07
CA PHE A 88 -17.40 0.64 18.63
C PHE A 88 -18.33 -0.08 17.65
N LYS A 89 -18.24 0.24 16.35
CA LYS A 89 -19.00 -0.48 15.31
C LYS A 89 -18.54 -1.93 15.21
N VAL A 90 -17.23 -2.20 15.20
CA VAL A 90 -16.68 -3.56 15.20
C VAL A 90 -17.12 -4.35 16.43
N LEU A 91 -17.10 -3.73 17.60
CA LEU A 91 -17.56 -4.36 18.85
C LEU A 91 -19.05 -4.72 18.80
N SER A 92 -19.87 -3.85 18.19
CA SER A 92 -21.29 -4.12 17.97
C SER A 92 -21.51 -5.29 17.01
N LEU A 93 -20.85 -5.27 15.84
CA LEU A 93 -20.96 -6.30 14.81
C LEU A 93 -20.48 -7.68 15.30
N CYS A 94 -19.46 -7.70 16.14
CA CYS A 94 -18.81 -8.93 16.59
C CYS A 94 -19.32 -9.47 17.92
N HIS A 95 -20.36 -8.88 18.48
CA HIS A 95 -20.97 -9.38 19.70
C HIS A 95 -21.62 -10.76 19.45
N GLY A 96 -21.35 -11.73 20.33
CA GLY A 96 -21.78 -13.11 20.16
C GLY A 96 -20.97 -13.87 19.09
N ASN A 97 -21.67 -14.51 18.14
CA ASN A 97 -21.09 -15.30 17.06
C ASN A 97 -21.65 -14.83 15.70
N PRO A 98 -21.08 -13.78 15.11
CA PRO A 98 -21.56 -13.24 13.84
C PRO A 98 -21.31 -14.22 12.67
N PRO A 99 -22.16 -14.18 11.63
CA PRO A 99 -21.88 -14.87 10.37
C PRO A 99 -20.70 -14.24 9.61
N GLN A 100 -20.15 -14.97 8.64
CA GLN A 100 -18.92 -14.59 7.93
C GLN A 100 -19.00 -13.24 7.21
N ASN A 101 -20.14 -12.88 6.63
CA ASN A 101 -20.34 -11.59 5.96
C ASN A 101 -20.22 -10.41 6.94
N ILE A 102 -20.67 -10.58 8.19
CA ILE A 102 -20.55 -9.57 9.25
C ILE A 102 -19.11 -9.45 9.73
N ILE A 103 -18.37 -10.57 9.80
CA ILE A 103 -16.92 -10.56 10.09
C ILE A 103 -16.17 -9.79 8.99
N GLN A 104 -16.53 -9.97 7.72
CA GLN A 104 -15.94 -9.21 6.61
C GLN A 104 -16.26 -7.72 6.70
N GLU A 105 -17.49 -7.35 7.08
CA GLU A 105 -17.85 -5.95 7.34
C GLU A 105 -17.04 -5.35 8.51
N ALA A 106 -16.82 -6.13 9.57
CA ALA A 106 -15.99 -5.72 10.69
C ALA A 106 -14.52 -5.50 10.26
N ILE A 107 -13.95 -6.40 9.45
CA ILE A 107 -12.59 -6.21 8.89
C ILE A 107 -12.52 -4.96 8.03
N ARG A 108 -13.50 -4.74 7.14
CA ARG A 108 -13.59 -3.51 6.35
C ARG A 108 -13.65 -2.27 7.25
N THR A 109 -14.41 -2.31 8.33
CA THR A 109 -14.51 -1.21 9.30
C THR A 109 -13.17 -0.94 9.98
N CYS A 110 -12.42 -1.98 10.37
CA CYS A 110 -11.06 -1.83 10.87
C CYS A 110 -10.13 -1.22 9.82
N ASP A 111 -10.13 -1.72 8.59
CA ASP A 111 -9.25 -1.20 7.52
C ASP A 111 -9.55 0.25 7.18
N MET A 112 -10.83 0.65 7.13
CA MET A 112 -11.19 2.06 6.95
C MET A 112 -10.61 2.93 8.06
N SER A 113 -10.60 2.45 9.31
CA SER A 113 -9.96 3.16 10.40
C SER A 113 -8.44 3.15 10.34
N LEU A 114 -7.80 2.11 9.81
CA LEU A 114 -6.34 2.09 9.62
C LEU A 114 -5.93 3.10 8.52
N LEU A 115 -6.77 3.23 7.49
CA LEU A 115 -6.54 4.15 6.38
C LEU A 115 -6.83 5.60 6.75
N MET A 116 -7.96 5.87 7.42
CA MET A 116 -8.48 7.23 7.64
C MET A 116 -8.30 7.73 9.07
N GLY A 117 -8.18 6.81 10.02
CA GLY A 117 -8.08 7.10 11.45
C GLY A 117 -6.66 7.38 11.91
N ALA A 118 -6.48 7.32 13.22
CA ALA A 118 -5.20 7.41 13.90
C ALA A 118 -5.08 6.24 14.89
N ALA A 119 -3.86 5.76 15.12
CA ALA A 119 -3.62 4.68 16.08
C ALA A 119 -4.23 4.99 17.46
N ILE A 120 -4.94 4.00 18.02
CA ILE A 120 -5.50 4.02 19.37
C ILE A 120 -5.17 2.71 20.08
N MET A 121 -4.92 2.77 21.39
CA MET A 121 -4.70 1.61 22.27
C MET A 121 -3.73 0.58 21.66
N ASP A 122 -2.53 1.04 21.30
CA ASP A 122 -1.47 0.21 20.70
C ASP A 122 -1.94 -0.57 19.46
N ASN A 123 -2.52 0.16 18.50
CA ASN A 123 -3.03 -0.38 17.24
C ASN A 123 -4.07 -1.49 17.42
N ILE A 124 -5.02 -1.29 18.35
CA ILE A 124 -6.04 -2.31 18.66
C ILE A 124 -6.81 -2.81 17.44
N LEU A 125 -7.12 -1.94 16.48
CA LEU A 125 -7.88 -2.31 15.28
C LEU A 125 -7.09 -3.27 14.38
N GLN A 126 -5.77 -3.11 14.30
CA GLN A 126 -4.89 -4.06 13.60
C GLN A 126 -4.92 -5.44 14.28
N ARG A 127 -4.88 -5.47 15.61
CA ARG A 127 -4.99 -6.71 16.40
C ARG A 127 -6.36 -7.38 16.20
N LEU A 128 -7.43 -6.60 16.14
CA LEU A 128 -8.79 -7.09 15.86
C LEU A 128 -8.88 -7.71 14.47
N VAL A 129 -8.25 -7.14 13.44
CA VAL A 129 -8.21 -7.76 12.11
C VAL A 129 -7.54 -9.13 12.16
N GLY A 130 -6.43 -9.29 12.89
CA GLY A 130 -5.79 -10.59 13.09
C GLY A 130 -6.72 -11.65 13.69
N ILE A 131 -7.48 -11.27 14.73
CA ILE A 131 -8.49 -12.14 15.36
C ILE A 131 -9.60 -12.51 14.37
N LEU A 132 -10.19 -11.52 13.69
CA LEU A 132 -11.30 -11.71 12.77
C LEU A 132 -10.91 -12.57 11.56
N ARG A 133 -9.70 -12.36 11.01
CA ARG A 133 -9.18 -13.14 9.89
C ARG A 133 -8.97 -14.60 10.25
N ASN A 134 -8.44 -14.89 11.43
CA ASN A 134 -8.26 -16.28 11.88
C ASN A 134 -9.59 -17.05 11.91
N LYS A 135 -10.69 -16.37 12.23
CA LYS A 135 -12.04 -16.96 12.23
C LYS A 135 -12.58 -17.22 10.82
N ILE A 136 -12.25 -16.36 9.85
CA ILE A 136 -12.54 -16.62 8.43
C ILE A 136 -11.78 -17.86 7.96
N LYS A 137 -10.48 -17.96 8.24
CA LYS A 137 -9.65 -19.12 7.85
C LYS A 137 -10.16 -20.44 8.42
N THR A 138 -10.64 -20.47 9.66
CA THR A 138 -11.16 -21.70 10.30
C THR A 138 -12.52 -22.15 9.77
N THR A 139 -13.26 -21.27 9.09
CA THR A 139 -14.63 -21.55 8.62
C THR A 139 -14.67 -21.93 7.14
N SER A 140 -13.64 -21.59 6.36
CA SER A 140 -13.43 -22.13 5.02
C SER A 140 -13.18 -23.64 5.12
N PRO A 141 -14.06 -24.51 4.56
CA PRO A 141 -13.81 -25.94 4.53
C PRO A 141 -12.53 -26.22 3.74
N ASN A 142 -11.81 -27.27 4.16
CA ASN A 142 -10.69 -27.90 3.46
C ASN A 142 -10.68 -27.63 1.96
N LYS A 143 -9.52 -27.19 1.46
CA LYS A 143 -9.08 -27.24 0.05
C LYS A 143 -10.11 -27.93 -0.83
N ALA A 144 -11.04 -27.17 -1.40
CA ALA A 144 -11.63 -27.61 -2.65
C ALA A 144 -10.43 -27.81 -3.58
N GLU A 145 -10.29 -29.01 -4.13
CA GLU A 145 -9.39 -29.27 -5.24
C GLU A 145 -9.80 -28.33 -6.36
N TRP A 146 -9.21 -27.14 -6.39
CA TRP A 146 -9.22 -26.30 -7.57
C TRP A 146 -8.23 -26.98 -8.49
N SER A 147 -8.78 -27.68 -9.48
CA SER A 147 -8.04 -28.36 -10.53
C SER A 147 -6.86 -27.49 -11.00
N GLU A 148 -5.67 -28.09 -11.09
CA GLU A 148 -4.50 -27.55 -11.79
C GLU A 148 -4.74 -27.43 -13.30
N GLU A 149 -5.89 -26.87 -13.71
CA GLU A 149 -6.03 -26.35 -15.06
C GLU A 149 -5.41 -24.95 -15.04
N PRO A 150 -4.41 -24.66 -15.91
CA PRO A 150 -3.89 -23.32 -16.01
C PRO A 150 -5.05 -22.38 -16.32
N CYS A 151 -5.31 -21.40 -15.45
CA CYS A 151 -6.31 -20.37 -15.68
C CYS A 151 -5.99 -19.68 -17.01
N SER A 152 -6.68 -20.13 -18.06
CA SER A 152 -6.28 -19.99 -19.46
C SER A 152 -6.98 -18.81 -20.13
N LYS A 153 -7.25 -17.75 -19.36
CA LYS A 153 -7.65 -16.45 -19.89
C LYS A 153 -6.98 -15.33 -19.11
N LYS A 154 -5.65 -15.26 -19.18
CA LYS A 154 -4.93 -14.03 -18.83
C LYS A 154 -5.44 -12.92 -19.74
N ARG A 155 -5.86 -11.79 -19.16
CA ARG A 155 -6.15 -10.55 -19.87
C ARG A 155 -4.96 -10.23 -20.78
N LYS A 156 -5.13 -10.33 -22.10
CA LYS A 156 -4.20 -9.74 -23.07
C LYS A 156 -4.50 -8.25 -23.07
N HIS A 157 -3.95 -7.53 -22.09
CA HIS A 157 -3.77 -6.11 -22.29
C HIS A 157 -2.97 -5.95 -23.58
N ASP A 158 -3.31 -4.94 -24.37
CA ASP A 158 -2.49 -4.46 -25.49
C ASP A 158 -1.21 -3.83 -24.90
N CYS A 159 -0.43 -4.67 -24.21
CA CYS A 159 0.76 -4.27 -23.51
C CYS A 159 1.75 -3.98 -24.61
N LYS A 160 2.10 -2.69 -24.76
CA LYS A 160 3.18 -2.26 -25.65
C LYS A 160 4.33 -3.25 -25.52
N SER A 161 4.76 -3.79 -26.65
CA SER A 161 5.87 -4.75 -26.72
C SER A 161 7.01 -4.29 -25.83
N GLU A 162 7.67 -5.24 -25.18
CA GLU A 162 8.86 -4.99 -24.37
C GLU A 162 9.83 -4.10 -25.16
N PRO A 163 10.23 -2.94 -24.60
CA PRO A 163 11.06 -2.00 -25.33
C PRO A 163 12.45 -2.62 -25.54
N VAL A 164 13.01 -2.41 -26.73
CA VAL A 164 14.39 -2.81 -27.03
C VAL A 164 15.31 -1.85 -26.30
N LEU A 165 16.03 -2.35 -25.30
CA LEU A 165 16.99 -1.56 -24.53
C LEU A 165 18.17 -1.14 -25.40
N ASN A 166 18.70 0.06 -25.14
CA ASN A 166 19.95 0.53 -25.70
C ASN A 166 21.13 0.03 -24.83
N PRO A 167 22.00 -0.87 -25.35
CA PRO A 167 23.07 -1.47 -24.56
C PRO A 167 24.06 -0.47 -23.94
N THR A 168 24.20 0.73 -24.52
CA THR A 168 25.10 1.76 -23.99
C THR A 168 24.49 2.58 -22.86
N LYS A 169 23.19 2.39 -22.58
CA LYS A 169 22.41 3.14 -21.59
C LYS A 169 21.80 2.21 -20.54
N GLU A 170 22.19 0.94 -20.52
CA GLU A 170 21.67 0.01 -19.52
C GLU A 170 22.21 0.35 -18.13
N VAL A 171 21.32 0.30 -17.13
CA VAL A 171 21.71 0.40 -15.72
C VAL A 171 22.66 -0.77 -15.40
N PRO A 172 23.82 -0.52 -14.75
CA PRO A 172 24.75 -1.58 -14.41
C PRO A 172 24.12 -2.61 -13.46
N ARG A 173 24.49 -3.88 -13.63
CA ARG A 173 24.06 -5.00 -12.78
C ARG A 173 25.26 -5.52 -11.98
N ILE A 174 25.09 -5.70 -10.69
CA ILE A 174 26.13 -6.24 -9.79
C ILE A 174 25.52 -7.26 -8.83
N HIS A 175 26.24 -8.35 -8.62
CA HIS A 175 25.81 -9.42 -7.73
C HIS A 175 26.40 -9.20 -6.32
N CYS A 176 25.53 -9.09 -5.30
CA CYS A 176 25.87 -9.01 -3.89
C CYS A 176 27.14 -8.18 -3.57
N PRO A 177 27.21 -6.89 -3.93
CA PRO A 177 28.37 -6.06 -3.61
C PRO A 177 28.56 -5.91 -2.10
N SER A 178 29.79 -5.77 -1.64
CA SER A 178 30.04 -5.34 -0.25
C SER A 178 29.44 -3.96 0.03
N LEU A 179 29.04 -3.69 1.26
CA LEU A 179 28.55 -2.37 1.70
C LEU A 179 29.51 -1.22 1.31
N GLU A 180 30.81 -1.41 1.47
CA GLU A 180 31.84 -0.42 1.11
C GLU A 180 31.79 -0.08 -0.39
N ARG A 181 31.79 -1.11 -1.25
CA ARG A 181 31.67 -0.94 -2.70
C ARG A 181 30.35 -0.29 -3.10
N PHE A 182 29.23 -0.71 -2.51
CA PHE A 182 27.94 -0.07 -2.79
C PHE A 182 27.98 1.42 -2.44
N ARG A 183 28.54 1.75 -1.28
CA ARG A 183 28.70 3.13 -0.81
C ARG A 183 29.55 3.97 -1.77
N SER A 184 30.76 3.52 -2.07
CA SER A 184 31.72 4.28 -2.89
C SER A 184 31.26 4.44 -4.33
N ASP A 185 30.77 3.36 -4.93
CA ASP A 185 30.55 3.31 -6.37
C ASP A 185 29.18 3.85 -6.77
N PHE A 186 28.17 3.80 -5.87
CA PHE A 186 26.77 4.08 -6.20
C PHE A 186 26.07 5.06 -5.25
N LEU A 187 26.14 4.86 -3.93
CA LEU A 187 25.44 5.73 -2.97
C LEU A 187 26.03 7.15 -2.97
N ASP A 188 27.33 7.28 -2.71
CA ASP A 188 28.02 8.57 -2.62
C ASP A 188 28.10 9.26 -4.00
N SER A 189 28.22 8.46 -5.06
CA SER A 189 28.26 8.94 -6.44
C SER A 189 26.88 9.23 -7.05
N LYS A 190 25.81 8.87 -6.32
CA LYS A 190 24.40 8.97 -6.72
C LYS A 190 24.10 8.32 -8.08
N LYS A 191 24.58 7.09 -8.27
CA LYS A 191 24.37 6.33 -9.51
C LYS A 191 23.37 5.19 -9.31
N PRO A 192 22.38 5.04 -10.22
CA PRO A 192 21.52 3.88 -10.21
C PRO A 192 22.30 2.57 -10.41
N VAL A 193 21.81 1.49 -9.81
CA VAL A 193 22.37 0.15 -9.99
C VAL A 193 21.34 -0.92 -9.71
N ILE A 194 21.39 -2.02 -10.45
CA ILE A 194 20.64 -3.23 -10.15
C ILE A 194 21.52 -4.15 -9.31
N ILE A 195 21.03 -4.51 -8.13
CA ILE A 195 21.68 -5.44 -7.21
C ILE A 195 20.98 -6.79 -7.31
N GLU A 196 21.75 -7.82 -7.64
CA GLU A 196 21.29 -9.20 -7.80
C GLU A 196 21.71 -10.06 -6.61
N GLY A 197 20.91 -11.09 -6.28
CA GLY A 197 21.24 -12.11 -5.27
C GLY A 197 20.89 -11.73 -3.82
N ILE A 198 20.40 -10.52 -3.57
CA ILE A 198 20.13 -10.04 -2.20
C ILE A 198 18.72 -10.37 -1.71
N THR A 199 17.82 -10.82 -2.59
CA THR A 199 16.43 -11.18 -2.23
C THR A 199 16.14 -12.68 -2.36
N ASP A 200 17.08 -13.48 -2.88
CA ASP A 200 16.91 -14.92 -3.12
C ASP A 200 16.46 -15.70 -1.88
N HIS A 201 16.81 -15.21 -0.69
CA HIS A 201 16.48 -15.80 0.60
C HIS A 201 15.12 -15.34 1.18
N TRP A 202 14.43 -14.40 0.54
CA TRP A 202 13.13 -13.94 1.01
C TRP A 202 12.10 -15.07 0.97
N PRO A 203 11.24 -15.21 2.01
CA PRO A 203 10.15 -16.18 1.96
C PRO A 203 9.22 -15.96 0.75
N ALA A 204 9.09 -14.73 0.24
CA ALA A 204 8.37 -14.40 -0.99
C ALA A 204 8.84 -15.18 -2.24
N PHE A 205 10.07 -15.71 -2.25
CA PHE A 205 10.59 -16.53 -3.35
C PHE A 205 10.75 -18.02 -2.99
N THR A 206 10.74 -18.37 -1.71
CA THR A 206 11.12 -19.71 -1.23
C THR A 206 9.95 -20.45 -0.57
N GLN A 207 9.33 -19.85 0.43
CA GLN A 207 8.31 -20.51 1.27
C GLN A 207 6.89 -20.13 0.85
N HIS A 208 6.72 -18.86 0.48
CA HIS A 208 5.43 -18.24 0.18
C HIS A 208 5.52 -17.50 -1.17
N PRO A 209 5.70 -18.21 -2.29
CA PRO A 209 5.73 -17.57 -3.60
C PRO A 209 4.46 -16.76 -3.83
N TRP A 210 4.61 -15.46 -4.08
CA TRP A 210 3.47 -14.55 -4.25
C TRP A 210 2.70 -14.84 -5.55
N SER A 211 1.72 -15.72 -5.43
CA SER A 211 0.72 -16.00 -6.46
C SER A 211 -0.58 -15.24 -6.19
N ILE A 212 -1.47 -15.18 -7.18
CA ILE A 212 -2.81 -14.61 -6.99
C ILE A 212 -3.54 -15.32 -5.85
N ASP A 213 -3.47 -16.65 -5.78
CA ASP A 213 -4.14 -17.43 -4.73
C ASP A 213 -3.55 -17.16 -3.34
N TYR A 214 -2.24 -16.99 -3.25
CA TYR A 214 -1.57 -16.60 -2.01
C TYR A 214 -2.04 -15.21 -1.56
N LEU A 215 -2.04 -14.22 -2.46
CA LEU A 215 -2.49 -12.87 -2.17
C LEU A 215 -3.97 -12.82 -1.76
N ARG A 216 -4.85 -13.61 -2.40
CA ARG A 216 -6.25 -13.76 -1.98
C ARG A 216 -6.37 -14.34 -0.57
N THR A 217 -5.57 -15.36 -0.27
CA THR A 217 -5.57 -16.01 1.05
C THR A 217 -5.04 -15.10 2.14
N VAL A 218 -4.05 -14.27 1.82
CA VAL A 218 -3.35 -13.45 2.81
C VAL A 218 -3.98 -12.08 2.99
N ALA A 219 -4.30 -11.41 1.90
CA ALA A 219 -4.79 -10.03 1.91
C ALA A 219 -6.20 -9.87 1.31
N GLY A 220 -6.84 -10.93 0.79
CA GLY A 220 -8.05 -10.82 -0.03
C GLY A 220 -9.21 -10.02 0.57
N CYS A 221 -9.43 -10.12 1.89
CA CYS A 221 -10.49 -9.37 2.57
C CYS A 221 -10.08 -7.95 3.01
N ARG A 222 -8.82 -7.56 2.78
CA ARG A 222 -8.28 -6.28 3.22
C ARG A 222 -8.68 -5.18 2.25
N THR A 223 -9.14 -4.06 2.78
CA THR A 223 -9.50 -2.88 1.97
C THR A 223 -8.25 -2.06 1.68
N VAL A 224 -7.99 -1.78 0.41
CA VAL A 224 -6.80 -1.09 -0.08
C VAL A 224 -7.17 0.07 -1.00
N PRO A 225 -6.37 1.15 -1.03
CA PRO A 225 -6.48 2.18 -2.05
C PRO A 225 -5.96 1.65 -3.39
N ILE A 226 -6.70 1.96 -4.45
CA ILE A 226 -6.29 1.74 -5.82
C ILE A 226 -6.45 3.02 -6.62
N GLU A 227 -5.53 3.24 -7.54
CA GLU A 227 -5.65 4.21 -8.61
C GLU A 227 -6.44 3.59 -9.77
N VAL A 228 -7.35 4.35 -10.36
CA VAL A 228 -8.13 3.96 -11.54
C VAL A 228 -7.93 5.00 -12.62
N GLY A 229 -7.47 4.56 -13.79
CA GLY A 229 -7.08 5.41 -14.91
C GLY A 229 -5.73 4.98 -15.49
N SER A 230 -5.31 5.57 -16.61
CA SER A 230 -4.03 5.26 -17.25
C SER A 230 -2.83 5.72 -16.42
N LYS A 231 -2.90 6.93 -15.84
CA LYS A 231 -1.87 7.52 -15.00
C LYS A 231 -2.46 8.64 -14.13
N TYR A 232 -1.82 8.94 -13.00
CA TYR A 232 -2.28 9.96 -12.04
C TYR A 232 -2.21 11.41 -12.54
N THR A 233 -1.61 11.65 -13.70
CA THR A 233 -1.59 12.97 -14.35
C THR A 233 -2.82 13.21 -15.23
N ASP A 234 -3.69 12.21 -15.44
CA ASP A 234 -4.86 12.32 -16.30
C ASP A 234 -6.07 12.86 -15.55
N GLU A 235 -6.94 13.63 -16.23
CA GLU A 235 -8.14 14.22 -15.63
C GLU A 235 -9.17 13.16 -15.18
N GLU A 236 -9.20 12.00 -15.83
CA GLU A 236 -10.10 10.88 -15.52
C GLU A 236 -9.59 10.01 -14.35
N TRP A 237 -8.39 10.30 -13.83
CA TRP A 237 -7.82 9.54 -12.73
C TRP A 237 -8.63 9.73 -11.45
N SER A 238 -8.84 8.63 -10.73
CA SER A 238 -9.50 8.63 -9.43
C SER A 238 -8.91 7.57 -8.51
N GLN A 239 -9.13 7.74 -7.21
CA GLN A 239 -8.82 6.71 -6.22
C GLN A 239 -10.08 6.04 -5.70
N LYS A 240 -10.02 4.72 -5.49
CA LYS A 240 -11.10 3.93 -4.90
C LYS A 240 -10.58 3.07 -3.76
N LEU A 241 -11.42 2.84 -2.76
CA LEU A 241 -11.18 1.90 -1.67
C LEU A 241 -11.99 0.62 -1.90
N ILE A 242 -11.31 -0.46 -2.28
CA ILE A 242 -11.92 -1.76 -2.54
C ILE A 242 -11.14 -2.87 -1.84
N THR A 243 -11.70 -4.07 -1.77
CA THR A 243 -10.94 -5.21 -1.21
C THR A 243 -9.87 -5.70 -2.20
N VAL A 244 -8.82 -6.34 -1.70
CA VAL A 244 -7.82 -7.00 -2.58
C VAL A 244 -8.49 -8.06 -3.47
N ASN A 245 -9.48 -8.79 -2.97
CA ASN A 245 -10.26 -9.72 -3.81
C ASN A 245 -10.96 -8.98 -4.96
N ASP A 246 -11.70 -7.91 -4.66
CA ASP A 246 -12.36 -7.10 -5.70
C ASP A 246 -11.35 -6.51 -6.69
N PHE A 247 -10.18 -6.08 -6.20
CA PHE A 247 -9.11 -5.57 -7.05
C PHE A 247 -8.62 -6.63 -8.04
N ILE A 248 -8.34 -7.83 -7.55
CA ILE A 248 -7.91 -8.95 -8.39
C ILE A 248 -9.03 -9.31 -9.39
N ASP A 249 -10.26 -9.47 -8.90
CA ASP A 249 -11.41 -9.86 -9.71
C ASP A 249 -11.66 -8.90 -10.87
N ARG A 250 -11.59 -7.59 -10.62
CA ARG A 250 -11.91 -6.56 -11.63
C ARG A 250 -10.72 -6.21 -12.52
N TYR A 251 -9.56 -5.95 -11.93
CA TYR A 251 -8.44 -5.32 -12.65
C TYR A 251 -7.36 -6.30 -13.11
N ILE A 252 -7.26 -7.47 -12.48
CA ILE A 252 -6.26 -8.49 -12.82
C ILE A 252 -6.86 -9.61 -13.68
N THR A 253 -7.98 -10.19 -13.23
CA THR A 253 -8.63 -11.33 -13.90
C THR A 253 -9.89 -10.96 -14.69
N GLY A 254 -10.41 -9.76 -14.50
CA GLY A 254 -11.66 -9.26 -15.11
C GLY A 254 -11.52 -8.87 -16.58
N THR A 255 -12.61 -8.33 -17.14
CA THR A 255 -12.69 -7.81 -18.52
C THR A 255 -12.19 -6.36 -18.62
N GLU A 256 -12.03 -5.83 -19.83
CA GLU A 256 -11.49 -4.48 -20.05
C GLU A 256 -12.41 -3.32 -19.67
N GLU A 257 -13.64 -3.61 -19.24
CA GLU A 257 -14.68 -2.61 -18.98
C GLU A 257 -14.33 -1.64 -17.82
N ASP A 258 -13.57 -2.11 -16.84
CA ASP A 258 -13.20 -1.31 -15.66
C ASP A 258 -11.93 -0.45 -15.85
N GLY A 259 -11.29 -0.52 -17.03
CA GLY A 259 -10.04 0.19 -17.32
C GLY A 259 -8.81 -0.41 -16.63
N VAL A 260 -7.81 0.42 -16.33
CA VAL A 260 -6.58 0.04 -15.63
C VAL A 260 -6.71 0.43 -14.16
N GLY A 261 -6.45 -0.53 -13.27
CA GLY A 261 -6.41 -0.32 -11.83
C GLY A 261 -5.03 -0.65 -11.29
N TYR A 262 -4.50 0.18 -10.40
CA TYR A 262 -3.17 0.00 -9.83
C TYR A 262 -3.19 0.21 -8.31
N LEU A 263 -2.81 -0.81 -7.54
CA LEU A 263 -2.48 -0.65 -6.12
C LEU A 263 -1.07 -0.07 -6.07
N ALA A 264 -0.99 1.26 -6.05
CA ALA A 264 0.26 2.01 -6.08
C ALA A 264 0.56 2.65 -4.73
N GLN A 265 1.84 2.70 -4.36
CA GLN A 265 2.36 3.48 -3.24
C GLN A 265 1.57 3.28 -1.92
N HIS A 266 1.24 2.04 -1.59
CA HIS A 266 0.50 1.72 -0.37
C HIS A 266 1.36 0.97 0.64
N GLN A 267 1.33 1.37 1.91
CA GLN A 267 2.03 0.71 3.03
C GLN A 267 1.32 -0.60 3.44
N LEU A 268 1.18 -1.51 2.47
CA LEU A 268 0.43 -2.76 2.60
C LEU A 268 1.02 -3.68 3.67
N PHE A 269 2.33 -3.59 3.92
CA PHE A 269 3.04 -4.47 4.85
C PHE A 269 2.74 -4.16 6.32
N ASP A 270 2.43 -2.91 6.63
CA ASP A 270 1.96 -2.54 7.98
C ASP A 270 0.49 -2.94 8.17
N GLN A 271 -0.30 -2.82 7.10
CA GLN A 271 -1.67 -3.30 7.09
C GLN A 271 -1.72 -4.85 7.17
N VAL A 272 -0.84 -5.57 6.49
CA VAL A 272 -0.83 -7.04 6.35
C VAL A 272 0.53 -7.60 6.79
N PRO A 273 0.74 -7.82 8.11
CA PRO A 273 2.02 -8.25 8.67
C PRO A 273 2.52 -9.58 8.10
N GLU A 274 1.62 -10.48 7.70
CA GLU A 274 2.00 -11.77 7.10
C GLU A 274 2.73 -11.58 5.75
N LEU A 275 2.44 -10.51 5.00
CA LEU A 275 3.24 -10.16 3.82
C LEU A 275 4.57 -9.50 4.21
N LYS A 276 4.62 -8.79 5.34
CA LYS A 276 5.87 -8.20 5.87
C LYS A 276 6.86 -9.29 6.28
N GLU A 277 6.35 -10.40 6.82
CA GLU A 277 7.16 -11.59 7.15
C GLU A 277 7.82 -12.23 5.91
N ASP A 278 7.33 -11.94 4.71
CA ASP A 278 7.83 -12.51 3.45
C ASP A 278 9.01 -11.73 2.83
N ILE A 279 9.34 -10.56 3.36
CA ILE A 279 10.36 -9.65 2.83
C ILE A 279 11.38 -9.26 3.90
N ARG A 280 12.56 -8.79 3.49
CA ARG A 280 13.58 -8.24 4.40
C ARG A 280 14.00 -6.87 3.92
N ILE A 281 14.31 -5.98 4.86
CA ILE A 281 14.91 -4.69 4.53
C ILE A 281 16.33 -4.96 3.96
N PRO A 282 16.70 -4.42 2.80
CA PRO A 282 18.06 -4.58 2.28
C PRO A 282 19.10 -4.00 3.25
N ASP A 283 20.14 -4.77 3.57
CA ASP A 283 21.20 -4.37 4.52
C ASP A 283 21.84 -3.01 4.16
N TYR A 284 21.87 -2.66 2.87
CA TYR A 284 22.41 -1.38 2.39
C TYR A 284 21.69 -0.15 2.95
N CYS A 285 20.45 -0.28 3.43
CA CYS A 285 19.74 0.81 4.10
C CYS A 285 20.44 1.25 5.39
N CYS A 286 21.26 0.39 6.03
CA CYS A 286 22.01 0.75 7.23
C CYS A 286 23.14 1.76 6.97
N LEU A 287 23.42 2.09 5.70
CA LEU A 287 24.37 3.12 5.31
C LEU A 287 23.76 4.53 5.36
N GLY A 288 22.45 4.62 5.55
CA GLY A 288 21.71 5.86 5.72
C GLY A 288 21.93 6.51 7.08
N GLU A 289 21.40 7.72 7.23
CA GLU A 289 21.38 8.46 8.49
C GLU A 289 20.09 8.22 9.30
N GLY A 290 19.04 7.71 8.65
CA GLY A 290 17.76 7.41 9.31
C GLY A 290 17.74 6.09 10.09
N ASP A 291 16.81 5.99 11.05
CA ASP A 291 16.55 4.74 11.77
C ASP A 291 15.80 3.74 10.88
N GLU A 292 15.95 2.43 11.16
CA GLU A 292 15.25 1.37 10.40
C GLU A 292 13.73 1.50 10.48
N ASP A 293 13.21 1.97 11.63
CA ASP A 293 11.79 2.20 11.86
C ASP A 293 11.20 3.35 11.01
N ASP A 294 12.06 4.24 10.47
CA ASP A 294 11.65 5.33 9.58
C ASP A 294 11.58 4.90 8.10
N ILE A 295 12.00 3.67 7.78
CA ILE A 295 11.97 3.15 6.42
C ILE A 295 10.51 2.91 6.01
N THR A 296 10.06 3.65 4.99
CA THR A 296 8.72 3.48 4.45
C THR A 296 8.71 2.36 3.41
N ILE A 297 7.92 1.31 3.65
CA ILE A 297 7.82 0.14 2.77
C ILE A 297 6.49 0.17 2.03
N ASN A 298 6.53 0.37 0.70
CA ASN A 298 5.32 0.43 -0.13
C ASN A 298 5.21 -0.77 -1.07
N ALA A 299 3.97 -1.23 -1.28
CA ALA A 299 3.61 -2.23 -2.28
C ALA A 299 3.15 -1.56 -3.58
N TRP A 300 3.51 -2.21 -4.69
CA TRP A 300 3.13 -1.82 -6.03
C TRP A 300 2.59 -3.03 -6.77
N PHE A 301 1.27 -3.18 -6.85
CA PHE A 301 0.61 -4.36 -7.41
C PHE A 301 -0.39 -3.99 -8.50
N GLY A 302 -0.21 -4.54 -9.71
CA GLY A 302 -1.09 -4.23 -10.82
C GLY A 302 -0.93 -5.16 -12.03
N PRO A 303 -1.85 -5.05 -13.01
CA PRO A 303 -1.74 -5.79 -14.25
C PRO A 303 -0.58 -5.27 -15.13
N GLY A 304 -0.30 -5.96 -16.23
CA GLY A 304 0.57 -5.42 -17.27
C GLY A 304 -0.02 -4.13 -17.84
N GLY A 305 0.84 -3.16 -18.15
CA GLY A 305 0.46 -1.86 -18.69
C GLY A 305 0.26 -0.76 -17.65
N THR A 306 0.35 -1.03 -16.34
CA THR A 306 0.35 0.08 -15.35
C THR A 306 1.57 0.98 -15.55
N VAL A 307 1.36 2.29 -15.43
CA VAL A 307 2.38 3.31 -15.63
C VAL A 307 2.47 4.21 -14.41
N SER A 308 3.68 4.40 -13.91
CA SER A 308 4.03 5.52 -13.05
C SER A 308 4.75 6.55 -13.94
N PRO A 309 4.12 7.72 -14.22
CA PRO A 309 4.74 8.85 -14.91
C PRO A 309 6.13 9.20 -14.38
N LEU A 310 6.92 9.89 -15.18
CA LEU A 310 8.27 10.30 -14.81
C LEU A 310 8.22 11.29 -13.63
N HIS A 311 8.76 10.90 -12.48
CA HIS A 311 8.76 11.70 -11.26
C HIS A 311 10.04 11.48 -10.45
N GLN A 312 10.25 12.33 -9.44
CA GLN A 312 11.35 12.20 -8.48
C GLN A 312 10.80 12.09 -7.04
N ASP A 313 11.51 11.30 -6.23
CA ASP A 313 11.19 11.06 -4.82
C ASP A 313 12.15 11.81 -3.88
N PRO A 314 11.70 12.14 -2.65
CA PRO A 314 12.49 12.89 -1.67
C PRO A 314 13.45 12.04 -0.84
N GLN A 315 13.53 10.74 -1.08
CA GLN A 315 14.35 9.78 -0.34
C GLN A 315 15.15 8.86 -1.27
N GLN A 316 16.14 8.15 -0.74
CA GLN A 316 16.75 7.01 -1.43
C GLN A 316 15.69 5.91 -1.57
N ASN A 317 15.74 5.14 -2.65
CA ASN A 317 14.76 4.08 -2.86
C ASN A 317 15.42 2.79 -3.36
N PHE A 318 15.09 1.66 -2.73
CA PHE A 318 15.28 0.34 -3.33
C PHE A 318 13.95 -0.19 -3.84
N LEU A 319 13.84 -0.41 -5.15
CA LEU A 319 12.70 -1.07 -5.76
C LEU A 319 13.04 -2.54 -6.03
N ALA A 320 12.54 -3.44 -5.18
CA ALA A 320 12.67 -4.88 -5.32
C ALA A 320 11.52 -5.44 -6.16
N GLN A 321 11.84 -6.23 -7.19
CA GLN A 321 10.85 -6.86 -8.05
C GLN A 321 10.55 -8.28 -7.57
N VAL A 322 9.28 -8.58 -7.25
CA VAL A 322 8.88 -9.90 -6.72
C VAL A 322 8.14 -10.74 -7.75
N VAL A 323 7.19 -10.13 -8.47
CA VAL A 323 6.39 -10.81 -9.49
C VAL A 323 6.45 -10.04 -10.80
N GLY A 324 6.65 -10.73 -11.92
CA GLY A 324 6.68 -10.13 -13.26
C GLY A 324 7.81 -9.14 -13.47
N ARG A 325 7.72 -8.35 -14.53
CA ARG A 325 8.79 -7.45 -14.98
C ARG A 325 8.32 -6.02 -15.17
N LYS A 326 9.22 -5.07 -14.93
CA LYS A 326 8.99 -3.64 -15.14
C LYS A 326 10.07 -3.04 -16.03
N TYR A 327 9.67 -2.27 -17.02
CA TYR A 327 10.57 -1.40 -17.74
C TYR A 327 10.70 -0.07 -17.00
N ILE A 328 11.94 0.40 -16.82
CA ILE A 328 12.27 1.59 -16.05
C ILE A 328 13.22 2.47 -16.85
N ARG A 329 12.96 3.77 -16.88
CA ARG A 329 13.90 4.78 -17.40
C ARG A 329 14.23 5.81 -16.32
N LEU A 330 15.52 6.09 -16.17
CA LEU A 330 16.09 6.93 -15.11
C LEU A 330 16.79 8.14 -15.74
N TYR A 331 16.59 9.31 -15.15
CA TYR A 331 17.28 10.54 -15.52
C TYR A 331 17.89 11.17 -14.27
N SER A 332 19.13 11.63 -14.40
CA SER A 332 19.85 12.30 -13.33
C SER A 332 19.17 13.62 -12.94
N PRO A 333 19.25 14.08 -11.68
CA PRO A 333 18.69 15.37 -11.26
C PRO A 333 19.20 16.56 -12.10
N GLU A 334 20.41 16.48 -12.66
CA GLU A 334 20.99 17.49 -13.56
C GLU A 334 20.17 17.70 -14.84
N GLU A 335 19.41 16.69 -15.27
CA GLU A 335 18.57 16.73 -16.48
C GLU A 335 17.22 17.41 -16.23
N THR A 336 16.87 17.77 -14.98
CA THR A 336 15.55 18.31 -14.58
C THR A 336 15.00 19.38 -15.53
N LYS A 337 15.84 20.29 -16.04
CA LYS A 337 15.41 21.36 -16.96
C LYS A 337 14.85 20.82 -18.28
N SER A 338 15.39 19.71 -18.76
CA SER A 338 14.98 19.02 -19.98
C SER A 338 13.76 18.12 -19.77
N LEU A 339 13.32 17.92 -18.52
CA LEU A 339 12.20 17.05 -18.15
C LEU A 339 10.89 17.80 -17.92
N TYR A 340 10.89 19.13 -18.00
CA TYR A 340 9.69 19.97 -17.90
C TYR A 340 8.76 19.59 -16.72
N PRO A 341 9.19 19.76 -15.46
CA PRO A 341 8.33 19.52 -14.30
C PRO A 341 7.05 20.37 -14.36
N HIS A 342 5.97 19.91 -13.73
CA HIS A 342 4.78 20.74 -13.59
C HIS A 342 5.06 21.97 -12.70
N GLU A 343 4.39 23.09 -12.98
CA GLU A 343 4.53 24.31 -12.18
C GLU A 343 3.65 24.31 -10.92
N SER A 344 2.68 23.38 -10.83
CA SER A 344 1.76 23.30 -9.69
C SER A 344 2.48 22.74 -8.45
N GLN A 345 2.16 23.27 -7.26
CA GLN A 345 2.81 22.81 -6.02
C GLN A 345 2.62 21.31 -5.77
N LEU A 346 1.51 20.72 -6.20
CA LEU A 346 1.21 19.30 -5.96
C LEU A 346 1.96 18.35 -6.91
N LEU A 347 2.30 18.79 -8.12
CA LEU A 347 2.92 17.94 -9.15
C LEU A 347 4.33 18.40 -9.54
N HIS A 348 4.94 19.31 -8.80
CA HIS A 348 6.25 19.89 -9.11
C HIS A 348 7.39 18.87 -9.22
N ASN A 349 7.21 17.68 -8.63
CA ASN A 349 8.13 16.56 -8.72
C ASN A 349 7.80 15.57 -9.85
N THR A 350 6.79 15.87 -10.68
CA THR A 350 6.36 15.06 -11.83
C THR A 350 6.61 15.82 -13.14
N SER A 351 7.06 15.09 -14.17
CA SER A 351 7.32 15.61 -15.51
C SER A 351 6.04 15.72 -16.31
N GLN A 352 5.92 16.76 -17.13
CA GLN A 352 4.83 16.89 -18.11
C GLN A 352 5.00 15.95 -19.32
N VAL A 353 6.16 15.31 -19.48
CA VAL A 353 6.53 14.56 -20.68
C VAL A 353 6.08 13.11 -20.60
N GLU A 354 5.44 12.63 -21.66
CA GLU A 354 5.20 11.20 -21.87
C GLU A 354 6.46 10.49 -22.37
N VAL A 355 7.19 9.82 -21.48
CA VAL A 355 8.53 9.25 -21.77
C VAL A 355 8.59 8.34 -23.00
N GLU A 356 7.56 7.52 -23.22
CA GLU A 356 7.50 6.58 -24.33
C GLU A 356 6.86 7.16 -25.60
N ASN A 357 6.31 8.36 -25.55
CA ASN A 357 5.71 9.05 -26.68
C ASN A 357 5.82 10.59 -26.52
N PRO A 358 7.04 11.14 -26.47
CA PRO A 358 7.23 12.54 -26.11
C PRO A 358 6.78 13.47 -27.23
N ASP A 359 6.00 14.50 -26.88
CA ASP A 359 5.71 15.63 -27.78
C ASP A 359 6.94 16.55 -27.84
N LEU A 360 7.84 16.29 -28.81
CA LEU A 360 9.07 17.06 -29.00
C LEU A 360 8.84 18.45 -29.61
N VAL A 361 7.62 18.77 -30.06
CA VAL A 361 7.28 20.15 -30.44
C VAL A 361 7.06 20.98 -29.18
N LYS A 362 6.35 20.41 -28.20
CA LYS A 362 6.10 21.07 -26.91
C LYS A 362 7.30 20.99 -25.96
N PHE A 363 8.05 19.89 -25.98
CA PHE A 363 9.13 19.57 -25.06
C PHE A 363 10.45 19.24 -25.81
N PRO A 364 11.00 20.19 -26.58
CA PRO A 364 12.12 19.93 -27.49
C PRO A 364 13.39 19.42 -26.79
N ASP A 365 13.70 19.92 -25.59
CA ASP A 365 14.94 19.59 -24.88
C ASP A 365 14.94 18.17 -24.30
N PHE A 366 13.77 17.53 -24.16
CA PHE A 366 13.66 16.16 -23.65
C PHE A 366 14.45 15.15 -24.50
N SER A 367 14.52 15.37 -25.81
CA SER A 367 15.31 14.54 -26.73
C SER A 367 16.81 14.55 -26.45
N ARG A 368 17.30 15.57 -25.73
CA ARG A 368 18.72 15.78 -25.41
C ARG A 368 19.08 15.27 -24.01
N ALA A 369 18.08 14.95 -23.19
CA ALA A 369 18.30 14.49 -21.82
C ALA A 369 18.96 13.10 -21.81
N SER A 370 20.06 12.97 -21.07
CA SER A 370 20.74 11.70 -20.87
C SER A 370 19.91 10.81 -19.95
N TYR A 371 19.84 9.52 -20.24
CA TYR A 371 19.09 8.56 -19.44
C TYR A 371 19.81 7.22 -19.35
N GLU A 372 19.44 6.48 -18.30
CA GLU A 372 19.69 5.05 -18.17
C GLU A 372 18.36 4.29 -18.22
N GLU A 373 18.37 3.03 -18.65
CA GLU A 373 17.15 2.20 -18.72
C GLU A 373 17.42 0.75 -18.35
N CYS A 374 16.38 0.05 -17.91
CA CYS A 374 16.46 -1.37 -17.62
C CYS A 374 15.10 -2.06 -17.69
N VAL A 375 15.14 -3.39 -17.78
CA VAL A 375 14.03 -4.26 -17.40
C VAL A 375 14.40 -4.92 -16.09
N LEU A 376 13.61 -4.65 -15.06
CA LEU A 376 13.74 -5.21 -13.73
C LEU A 376 12.99 -6.55 -13.66
N CYS A 377 13.69 -7.62 -13.29
CA CYS A 377 13.18 -8.99 -13.25
C CYS A 377 12.96 -9.46 -11.81
N PRO A 378 12.12 -10.51 -11.57
CA PRO A 378 11.95 -11.08 -10.25
C PRO A 378 13.29 -11.45 -9.59
N GLY A 379 13.53 -10.96 -8.38
CA GLY A 379 14.77 -11.13 -7.62
C GLY A 379 15.71 -9.92 -7.67
N ASP A 380 15.57 -9.07 -8.70
CA ASP A 380 16.37 -7.85 -8.85
C ASP A 380 15.94 -6.76 -7.86
N VAL A 381 16.90 -5.97 -7.40
CA VAL A 381 16.66 -4.75 -6.63
C VAL A 381 17.32 -3.56 -7.32
N LEU A 382 16.51 -2.60 -7.78
CA LEU A 382 17.01 -1.36 -8.35
C LEU A 382 17.23 -0.32 -7.23
N PHE A 383 18.46 0.17 -7.11
CA PHE A 383 18.75 1.39 -6.36
C PHE A 383 18.39 2.61 -7.21
N ILE A 384 17.48 3.44 -6.72
CA ILE A 384 17.11 4.73 -7.29
C ILE A 384 17.64 5.79 -6.32
N PRO A 385 18.69 6.54 -6.70
CA PRO A 385 19.27 7.53 -5.81
C PRO A 385 18.30 8.69 -5.54
N LEU A 386 18.49 9.36 -4.41
CA LEU A 386 17.74 10.55 -4.00
C LEU A 386 17.54 11.53 -5.18
N GLN A 387 16.29 11.94 -5.40
CA GLN A 387 15.84 12.86 -6.45
C GLN A 387 16.09 12.39 -7.90
N HIS A 388 16.49 11.13 -8.13
CA HIS A 388 16.52 10.62 -9.51
C HIS A 388 15.11 10.53 -10.09
N TRP A 389 14.97 11.07 -11.29
CA TRP A 389 13.75 10.99 -12.05
C TRP A 389 13.59 9.57 -12.58
N HIS A 390 12.46 8.94 -12.33
CA HIS A 390 12.21 7.58 -12.78
C HIS A 390 10.80 7.43 -13.35
N TYR A 391 10.74 6.76 -14.50
CA TYR A 391 9.51 6.34 -15.17
C TYR A 391 9.42 4.82 -15.08
N VAL A 392 8.23 4.29 -14.81
CA VAL A 392 8.03 2.84 -14.64
C VAL A 392 6.80 2.38 -15.42
N ARG A 393 6.95 1.29 -16.17
CA ARG A 393 5.84 0.57 -16.81
C ARG A 393 5.90 -0.92 -16.53
N SER A 394 4.81 -1.49 -16.04
CA SER A 394 4.68 -2.94 -15.87
C SER A 394 4.54 -3.61 -17.23
N LEU A 395 5.38 -4.61 -17.52
CA LEU A 395 5.35 -5.36 -18.79
C LEU A 395 4.36 -6.52 -18.74
N GLU A 396 3.99 -6.95 -17.54
CA GLU A 396 3.07 -8.05 -17.26
C GLU A 396 2.46 -7.84 -15.87
N LEU A 397 1.67 -8.81 -15.38
CA LEU A 397 1.23 -8.83 -13.98
C LEU A 397 2.45 -8.61 -13.06
N SER A 398 2.42 -7.55 -12.26
CA SER A 398 3.60 -7.09 -11.54
C SER A 398 3.32 -6.85 -10.07
N PHE A 399 4.25 -7.28 -9.22
CA PHE A 399 4.31 -6.91 -7.80
C PHE A 399 5.74 -6.49 -7.45
N SER A 400 5.92 -5.25 -7.00
CA SER A 400 7.20 -4.73 -6.48
C SER A 400 7.05 -4.22 -5.06
N VAL A 401 8.17 -4.17 -4.34
CA VAL A 401 8.29 -3.61 -3.00
C VAL A 401 9.31 -2.48 -3.05
N SER A 402 8.94 -1.29 -2.62
CA SER A 402 9.89 -0.17 -2.50
C SER A 402 10.23 0.11 -1.05
N PHE A 403 11.50 0.38 -0.76
CA PHE A 403 12.00 0.78 0.55
C PHE A 403 12.54 2.21 0.43
N TRP A 404 11.84 3.17 1.04
CA TRP A 404 12.28 4.56 1.07
C TRP A 404 13.05 4.83 2.35
N TRP A 405 14.30 5.26 2.22
CA TRP A 405 15.25 5.45 3.31
C TRP A 405 16.09 6.71 3.10
N SER A 406 16.77 7.18 4.15
CA SER A 406 17.50 8.46 4.15
C SER A 406 18.94 8.30 4.56
#